data_AF-A0A832YMF4-F1
#
_entry.id   AF-A0A832YMF4-F1
#
_cell.length_a   1.000
_cell.length_b   1.000
_cell.length_c   1.000
_cell.angle_alpha   90.00
_cell.angle_beta   90.00
_cell.angle_gamma   90.00
#
_symmetry.space_group_name_H-M   'P 1'
#
loop_
_entity.id
_entity.type
_entity.pdbx_description
1 polymer ?
#
loop_
_entity_poly.entity_id
_entity_poly.type
_entity_poly.pdbx_seq_one_letter_code
_entity_poly.pdbx_strand_id
1 'polypeptide(L)'
;MEAALDEYWLSGDPAWRPLSEGKPPSDWVDAEIDPPEGWSSWRRQRLQPMAARFVFGPAWSIGLLIASTFPLIFPGNTPDDQTVASLFFFSAFFLLLISATRIASSMPDGDGVELFKWLWFGDGTVNLTRTVGIPILGALAFVAHIVIDVRIGWISYTLFLAL
;
A
#
# COMPACT_ATOMS: atom_id res chain seq x y z
N MET A 1 8.87 23.66 -11.28
CA MET A 1 7.42 23.47 -11.37
C MET A 1 7.16 23.04 -12.80
N GLU A 2 7.07 21.73 -13.04
CA GLU A 2 6.80 21.20 -14.38
C GLU A 2 5.29 21.25 -14.61
N ALA A 3 4.82 22.28 -15.31
CA ALA A 3 3.39 22.53 -15.55
C ALA A 3 2.65 21.39 -16.27
N ALA A 4 3.39 20.42 -16.85
CA ALA A 4 2.82 19.22 -17.46
C ALA A 4 2.43 18.14 -16.44
N LEU A 5 3.06 18.11 -15.25
CA LEU A 5 2.70 17.18 -14.18
C LEU A 5 1.45 17.68 -13.42
N ASP A 6 1.30 19.01 -13.30
CA ASP A 6 0.22 19.63 -12.53
C ASP A 6 -1.15 19.66 -13.25
N GLU A 7 -1.24 19.20 -14.51
CA GLU A 7 -2.44 19.32 -15.37
C GLU A 7 -3.69 18.70 -14.71
N TYR A 8 -3.49 17.59 -13.98
CA TYR A 8 -4.58 16.81 -13.35
C TYR A 8 -4.61 16.90 -11.83
N TRP A 9 -3.77 17.72 -11.19
CA TRP A 9 -3.68 17.81 -9.73
C TRP A 9 -5.03 18.23 -9.08
N LEU A 10 -5.64 19.28 -9.62
CA LEU A 10 -6.94 19.80 -9.16
C LEU A 10 -8.11 19.08 -9.83
N SER A 11 -7.98 18.84 -11.12
CA SER A 11 -9.06 18.37 -11.97
C SER A 11 -9.23 16.86 -11.92
N GLY A 12 -8.22 16.09 -11.45
CA GLY A 12 -8.18 14.62 -11.43
C GLY A 12 -8.13 13.99 -12.82
N ASP A 13 -7.65 12.75 -12.91
CA ASP A 13 -7.60 12.00 -14.19
C ASP A 13 -9.01 11.91 -14.81
N PRO A 14 -9.22 12.35 -16.05
CA PRO A 14 -10.51 12.23 -16.70
C PRO A 14 -10.91 10.80 -17.00
N ALA A 15 -9.96 9.87 -17.21
CA ALA A 15 -10.24 8.50 -17.64
C ALA A 15 -11.04 7.69 -16.61
N TRP A 16 -11.04 8.06 -15.32
CA TRP A 16 -11.83 7.35 -14.30
C TRP A 16 -13.31 7.74 -14.30
N ARG A 17 -13.71 8.83 -14.98
CA ARG A 17 -15.10 9.30 -14.99
C ARG A 17 -15.87 8.70 -16.16
N PRO A 18 -17.04 8.09 -15.93
CA PRO A 18 -17.90 7.65 -17.04
C PRO A 18 -18.37 8.79 -17.95
N LEU A 19 -18.43 10.03 -17.43
CA LEU A 19 -18.96 11.19 -18.16
C LEU A 19 -17.97 11.84 -19.15
N SER A 20 -16.68 11.51 -19.05
CA SER A 20 -15.60 12.07 -19.90
C SER A 20 -15.32 11.23 -21.14
N GLU A 21 -15.89 10.02 -21.24
CA GLU A 21 -15.63 9.09 -22.35
C GLU A 21 -16.04 9.71 -23.70
N GLY A 22 -15.08 9.84 -24.60
CA GLY A 22 -15.29 10.39 -25.95
C GLY A 22 -15.52 11.91 -26.02
N LYS A 23 -15.30 12.66 -24.93
CA LYS A 23 -15.51 14.11 -24.86
C LYS A 23 -14.22 14.89 -24.63
N PRO A 24 -14.09 16.12 -25.16
CA PRO A 24 -12.94 16.98 -24.90
C PRO A 24 -12.94 17.54 -23.46
N PRO A 25 -11.78 17.98 -22.94
CA PRO A 25 -11.65 18.46 -21.55
C PRO A 25 -12.58 19.61 -21.14
N SER A 26 -12.95 20.49 -22.07
CA SER A 26 -13.91 21.58 -21.85
C SER A 26 -15.28 21.05 -21.40
N ASP A 27 -15.75 20.00 -22.06
CA ASP A 27 -17.11 19.48 -21.90
C ASP A 27 -17.28 18.68 -20.60
N TRP A 28 -16.17 18.33 -19.95
CA TRP A 28 -16.18 17.68 -18.63
C TRP A 28 -16.55 18.65 -17.52
N VAL A 29 -16.18 19.92 -17.66
CA VAL A 29 -16.43 20.97 -16.66
C VAL A 29 -17.83 21.52 -16.81
N ASP A 30 -18.30 21.68 -18.04
CA ASP A 30 -19.62 22.27 -18.36
C ASP A 30 -20.80 21.37 -18.01
N ALA A 31 -20.57 20.07 -17.75
CA ALA A 31 -21.59 19.14 -17.30
C ALA A 31 -21.86 19.20 -15.78
N GLU A 32 -21.09 19.98 -15.03
CA GLU A 32 -21.23 20.10 -13.57
C GLU A 32 -22.16 21.26 -13.18
N ILE A 33 -22.80 21.13 -12.01
CA ILE A 33 -23.58 22.22 -11.42
C ILE A 33 -22.62 23.26 -10.87
N ASP A 34 -22.74 24.51 -11.34
CA ASP A 34 -21.94 25.62 -10.83
C ASP A 34 -22.10 25.78 -9.30
N PRO A 35 -21.00 26.07 -8.58
CA PRO A 35 -21.09 26.35 -7.16
C PRO A 35 -21.91 27.63 -6.90
N PRO A 36 -22.54 27.77 -5.72
CA PRO A 36 -23.18 29.01 -5.32
C PRO A 36 -22.21 30.20 -5.39
N GLU A 37 -22.70 31.43 -5.58
CA GLU A 37 -21.87 32.63 -5.77
C GLU A 37 -20.73 32.79 -4.74
N GLY A 38 -20.99 32.50 -3.46
CA GLY A 38 -19.99 32.57 -2.40
C GLY A 38 -18.84 31.55 -2.50
N TRP A 39 -18.96 30.58 -3.39
CA TRP A 39 -18.01 29.49 -3.64
C TRP A 39 -17.50 29.49 -5.09
N SER A 40 -17.78 30.54 -5.87
CA SER A 40 -17.37 30.68 -7.27
C SER A 40 -15.86 30.61 -7.49
N SER A 41 -15.05 30.95 -6.47
CA SER A 41 -13.59 30.80 -6.50
C SER A 41 -13.10 29.38 -6.19
N TRP A 42 -13.96 28.49 -5.71
CA TRP A 42 -13.61 27.14 -5.31
C TRP A 42 -13.97 26.15 -6.41
N ARG A 43 -13.01 25.31 -6.81
CA ARG A 43 -13.27 24.18 -7.70
C ARG A 43 -13.31 22.89 -6.90
N ARG A 44 -14.23 21.99 -7.27
CA ARG A 44 -14.27 20.64 -6.68
C ARG A 44 -13.05 19.85 -7.13
N GLN A 45 -12.34 19.27 -6.17
CA GLN A 45 -11.30 18.30 -6.45
C GLN A 45 -11.97 16.99 -6.90
N ARG A 46 -11.55 16.44 -8.03
CA ARG A 46 -12.17 15.25 -8.63
C ARG A 46 -11.22 14.06 -8.63
N LEU A 47 -10.73 13.72 -7.44
CA LEU A 47 -9.95 12.50 -7.24
C LEU A 47 -10.84 11.27 -7.45
N GLN A 48 -10.25 10.22 -8.03
CA GLN A 48 -10.91 8.92 -8.10
C GLN A 48 -11.28 8.47 -6.68
N PRO A 49 -12.49 7.94 -6.42
CA PRO A 49 -12.84 7.40 -5.11
C PRO A 49 -11.95 6.19 -4.80
N MET A 50 -11.04 6.37 -3.85
CA MET A 50 -10.03 5.37 -3.51
C MET A 50 -10.44 4.43 -2.36
N ALA A 51 -11.56 4.70 -1.67
CA ALA A 51 -11.93 4.02 -0.43
C ALA A 51 -11.98 2.49 -0.55
N ALA A 52 -12.56 1.95 -1.63
CA ALA A 52 -12.59 0.50 -1.84
C ALA A 52 -11.18 -0.10 -1.99
N ARG A 53 -10.26 0.62 -2.66
CA ARG A 53 -8.86 0.19 -2.84
C ARG A 53 -8.07 0.21 -1.53
N PHE A 54 -8.39 1.14 -0.63
CA PHE A 54 -7.79 1.22 0.71
C PHE A 54 -8.27 0.13 1.68
N VAL A 55 -9.46 -0.41 1.48
CA VAL A 55 -10.06 -1.32 2.47
C VAL A 55 -9.75 -2.78 2.13
N PHE A 56 -9.95 -3.22 0.90
CA PHE A 56 -9.91 -4.65 0.58
C PHE A 56 -8.53 -5.28 0.78
N GLY A 57 -7.48 -4.69 0.20
CA GLY A 57 -6.12 -5.24 0.29
C GLY A 57 -5.63 -5.33 1.74
N PRO A 58 -5.63 -4.22 2.49
CA PRO A 58 -5.26 -4.22 3.90
C PRO A 58 -6.15 -5.13 4.78
N ALA A 59 -7.47 -5.19 4.55
CA ALA A 59 -8.35 -6.06 5.34
C ALA A 59 -8.02 -7.56 5.15
N TRP A 60 -7.79 -7.99 3.90
CA TRP A 60 -7.36 -9.36 3.62
C TRP A 60 -5.94 -9.62 4.14
N SER A 61 -5.05 -8.64 4.11
CA SER A 61 -3.72 -8.76 4.71
C SER A 61 -3.82 -9.06 6.21
N ILE A 62 -4.65 -8.32 6.95
CA ILE A 62 -4.89 -8.58 8.38
C ILE A 62 -5.48 -9.99 8.58
N GLY A 63 -6.48 -10.38 7.79
CA GLY A 63 -7.10 -11.70 7.88
C GLY A 63 -6.11 -12.84 7.65
N LEU A 64 -5.25 -12.71 6.63
CA LEU A 64 -4.19 -13.67 6.31
C LEU A 64 -3.10 -13.72 7.40
N LEU A 65 -2.74 -12.56 7.97
CA LEU A 65 -1.79 -12.49 9.08
C LEU A 65 -2.33 -13.20 10.34
N ILE A 66 -3.63 -13.05 10.64
CA ILE A 66 -4.25 -13.80 11.73
C ILE A 66 -4.27 -15.30 11.38
N ALA A 67 -4.65 -15.65 10.16
CA ALA A 67 -4.71 -17.04 9.71
C ALA A 67 -3.35 -17.75 9.74
N SER A 68 -2.23 -17.02 9.56
CA SER A 68 -0.89 -17.60 9.65
C SER A 68 -0.55 -18.15 11.03
N THR A 69 -1.27 -17.74 12.08
CA THR A 69 -1.06 -18.24 13.44
C THR A 69 -1.72 -19.61 13.69
N PHE A 70 -2.78 -19.95 12.95
CA PHE A 70 -3.56 -21.17 13.24
C PHE A 70 -2.79 -22.47 13.05
N PRO A 71 -2.01 -22.68 11.97
CA PRO A 71 -1.21 -23.90 11.82
C PRO A 71 -0.16 -24.05 12.94
N LEU A 72 0.34 -22.93 13.47
CA LEU A 72 1.37 -22.92 14.51
C LEU A 72 0.80 -23.18 15.91
N ILE A 73 -0.42 -22.71 16.20
CA ILE A 73 -1.10 -22.91 17.50
C ILE A 73 -1.76 -24.29 17.56
N PHE A 74 -2.29 -24.79 16.43
CA PHE A 74 -3.00 -26.06 16.33
C PHE A 74 -2.32 -27.01 15.34
N PRO A 75 -1.11 -27.51 15.66
CA PRO A 75 -0.32 -28.33 14.73
C PRO A 75 -0.99 -29.68 14.43
N GLY A 76 -0.64 -30.27 13.28
CA GLY A 76 -1.10 -31.57 12.81
C GLY A 76 -2.42 -31.54 12.03
N ASN A 77 -2.95 -30.36 11.72
CA ASN A 77 -4.21 -30.20 10.97
C ASN A 77 -3.98 -29.83 9.49
N THR A 78 -2.74 -29.63 9.08
CA THR A 78 -2.37 -29.41 7.67
C THR A 78 -1.25 -30.37 7.25
N PRO A 79 -1.02 -30.59 5.94
CA PRO A 79 0.07 -31.44 5.47
C PRO A 79 1.46 -30.97 5.91
N ASP A 80 1.63 -29.65 6.06
CA ASP A 80 2.84 -29.01 6.57
C ASP A 80 2.47 -27.64 7.17
N ASP A 81 2.40 -27.59 8.50
CA ASP A 81 1.95 -26.42 9.24
C ASP A 81 2.87 -25.21 9.03
N GLN A 82 4.18 -25.43 8.91
CA GLN A 82 5.13 -24.33 8.68
C GLN A 82 4.98 -23.74 7.30
N THR A 83 4.81 -24.58 6.27
CA THR A 83 4.61 -24.12 4.90
C THR A 83 3.30 -23.35 4.77
N VAL A 84 2.21 -23.84 5.35
CA VAL A 84 0.90 -23.14 5.31
C VAL A 84 0.97 -21.81 6.08
N ALA A 85 1.56 -21.79 7.27
CA ALA A 85 1.75 -20.56 8.04
C ALA A 85 2.58 -19.53 7.25
N SER A 86 3.69 -19.98 6.64
CA SER A 86 4.55 -19.14 5.81
C SER A 86 3.79 -18.56 4.62
N LEU A 87 2.99 -19.37 3.93
CA LEU A 87 2.20 -18.94 2.77
C LEU A 87 1.23 -17.83 3.15
N PHE A 88 0.48 -17.98 4.25
CA PHE A 88 -0.43 -16.95 4.73
C PHE A 88 0.30 -15.68 5.14
N PHE A 89 1.41 -15.80 5.87
CA PHE A 89 2.20 -14.65 6.28
C PHE A 89 2.75 -13.85 5.08
N PHE A 90 3.42 -14.53 4.14
CA PHE A 90 3.97 -13.86 2.96
C PHE A 90 2.87 -13.28 2.08
N SER A 91 1.73 -13.97 1.94
CA SER A 91 0.57 -13.45 1.22
C SER A 91 0.04 -12.18 1.86
N ALA A 92 -0.08 -12.14 3.19
CA ALA A 92 -0.48 -10.95 3.93
C ALA A 92 0.47 -9.77 3.65
N PHE A 93 1.79 -10.02 3.74
CA PHE A 93 2.81 -9.01 3.54
C PHE A 93 2.81 -8.47 2.10
N PHE A 94 2.83 -9.33 1.09
CA PHE A 94 2.81 -8.91 -0.31
C PHE A 94 1.52 -8.21 -0.68
N LEU A 95 0.37 -8.66 -0.15
CA LEU A 95 -0.90 -8.01 -0.41
C LEU A 95 -0.94 -6.58 0.16
N LEU A 96 -0.35 -6.36 1.34
CA LEU A 96 -0.19 -5.02 1.91
C LEU A 96 0.67 -4.13 1.01
N LEU A 97 1.84 -4.61 0.61
CA LEU A 97 2.79 -3.86 -0.23
C LEU A 97 2.21 -3.53 -1.61
N ILE A 98 1.65 -4.52 -2.31
CA ILE A 98 1.05 -4.34 -3.64
C ILE A 98 -0.12 -3.36 -3.58
N SER A 99 -0.93 -3.41 -2.51
CA SER A 99 -2.04 -2.49 -2.35
C SER A 99 -1.55 -1.06 -2.19
N ALA A 100 -0.54 -0.84 -1.34
CA ALA A 100 0.05 0.47 -1.13
C ALA A 100 0.67 1.05 -2.42
N THR A 101 1.43 0.25 -3.18
CA THR A 101 2.04 0.71 -4.44
C THR A 101 0.99 1.01 -5.50
N ARG A 102 -0.04 0.17 -5.66
CA ARG A 102 -1.15 0.44 -6.59
C ARG A 102 -1.93 1.70 -6.22
N ILE A 103 -2.11 1.95 -4.93
CA ILE A 103 -2.76 3.17 -4.44
C ILE A 103 -1.94 4.39 -4.84
N ALA A 104 -0.63 4.39 -4.54
CA ALA A 104 0.25 5.49 -4.89
C ALA A 104 0.26 5.75 -6.41
N SER A 105 0.43 4.71 -7.23
CA SER A 105 0.40 4.83 -8.70
C SER A 105 -0.92 5.35 -9.29
N SER A 106 -2.00 5.44 -8.49
CA SER A 106 -3.29 5.95 -8.95
C SER A 106 -3.64 7.35 -8.43
N MET A 107 -2.72 7.98 -7.69
CA MET A 107 -2.85 9.39 -7.31
C MET A 107 -2.35 10.28 -8.47
N PRO A 108 -2.93 11.48 -8.67
CA PRO A 108 -2.58 12.36 -9.79
C PRO A 108 -1.09 12.67 -9.95
N ASP A 109 -0.32 12.67 -8.85
CA ASP A 109 1.14 12.87 -8.85
C ASP A 109 1.87 11.70 -8.16
N GLY A 110 1.20 10.56 -7.98
CA GLY A 110 1.76 9.46 -7.20
C GLY A 110 2.55 8.49 -8.06
N ASP A 111 3.77 8.18 -7.62
CA ASP A 111 4.59 7.12 -8.21
C ASP A 111 4.72 5.95 -7.22
N GLY A 112 4.10 4.81 -7.55
CA GLY A 112 4.22 3.59 -6.76
C GLY A 112 5.63 2.99 -6.74
N VAL A 113 6.45 3.25 -7.77
CA VAL A 113 7.86 2.85 -7.80
C VAL A 113 8.67 3.74 -6.86
N GLU A 114 8.41 5.04 -6.83
CA GLU A 114 9.03 5.96 -5.87
C GLU A 114 8.62 5.61 -4.44
N LEU A 115 7.33 5.34 -4.19
CA LEU A 115 6.86 4.84 -2.89
C LEU A 115 7.58 3.55 -2.50
N PHE A 116 7.70 2.59 -3.42
CA PHE A 116 8.41 1.34 -3.16
C PHE A 116 9.88 1.57 -2.83
N LYS A 117 10.57 2.45 -3.59
CA LYS A 117 11.95 2.84 -3.29
C LYS A 117 12.04 3.49 -1.92
N TRP A 118 11.13 4.39 -1.58
CA TRP A 118 11.11 5.06 -0.28
C TRP A 118 10.86 4.07 0.86
N LEU A 119 9.95 3.10 0.71
CA LEU A 119 9.71 2.06 1.72
C LEU A 119 10.94 1.22 2.03
N TRP A 120 11.77 0.93 1.01
CA TRP A 120 12.97 0.11 1.19
C TRP A 120 14.22 0.93 1.51
N PHE A 121 14.36 2.14 0.98
CA PHE A 121 15.62 2.90 1.02
C PHE A 121 15.50 4.25 1.75
N GLY A 122 14.28 4.68 2.10
CA GLY A 122 13.99 5.97 2.75
C GLY A 122 14.59 7.16 1.99
N ASP A 123 15.11 8.13 2.74
CA ASP A 123 15.73 9.35 2.22
C ASP A 123 17.19 9.16 1.74
N GLY A 124 17.60 7.91 1.47
CA GLY A 124 18.92 7.56 0.92
C GLY A 124 19.88 6.87 1.90
N THR A 125 21.18 6.89 1.58
CA THR A 125 22.20 6.02 2.19
C THR A 125 22.47 6.31 3.68
N VAL A 126 22.16 7.51 4.16
CA VAL A 126 22.39 7.93 5.56
C VAL A 126 21.59 7.09 6.55
N ASN A 127 20.43 6.57 6.14
CA ASN A 127 19.56 5.73 6.97
C ASN A 127 19.50 4.27 6.50
N LEU A 128 20.39 3.83 5.60
CA LEU A 128 20.33 2.49 4.98
C LEU A 128 20.34 1.34 6.00
N THR A 129 21.06 1.50 7.12
CA THR A 129 21.05 0.52 8.19
C THR A 129 19.67 0.39 8.84
N ARG A 130 18.95 1.50 9.03
CA ARG A 130 17.59 1.52 9.58
C ARG A 130 16.54 1.13 8.53
N THR A 131 16.70 1.51 7.26
CA THR A 131 15.70 1.25 6.22
C THR A 131 15.84 -0.12 5.54
N VAL A 132 17.05 -0.69 5.49
CA VAL A 132 17.32 -1.98 4.84
C VAL A 132 17.93 -3.00 5.80
N GLY A 133 18.95 -2.61 6.56
CA GLY A 133 19.71 -3.54 7.41
C GLY A 133 18.87 -4.19 8.51
N ILE A 134 18.28 -3.37 9.39
CA ILE A 134 17.45 -3.83 10.50
C ILE A 134 16.20 -4.56 10.00
N PRO A 135 15.47 -4.09 8.96
CA PRO A 135 14.31 -4.83 8.43
C PRO A 135 14.68 -6.18 7.84
N ILE A 136 15.78 -6.29 7.10
CA ILE A 136 16.23 -7.59 6.55
C ILE A 136 16.60 -8.55 7.68
N LEU A 137 17.37 -8.10 8.67
CA LEU A 137 17.71 -8.94 9.83
C LEU A 137 16.45 -9.35 10.61
N GLY A 138 15.52 -8.41 10.81
CA GLY A 138 14.23 -8.66 11.43
C GLY A 138 13.41 -9.69 10.66
N ALA A 139 13.37 -9.58 9.34
CA ALA A 139 12.68 -10.52 8.45
C ALA A 139 13.33 -11.91 8.44
N LEU A 140 14.66 -11.99 8.40
CA LEU A 140 15.38 -13.27 8.49
C LEU A 140 15.13 -13.96 9.84
N ALA A 141 15.20 -13.21 10.95
CA ALA A 141 14.84 -13.71 12.27
C ALA A 141 13.36 -14.13 12.34
N PHE A 142 12.47 -13.43 11.64
CA PHE A 142 11.05 -13.77 11.56
C PHE A 142 10.80 -15.07 10.81
N VAL A 143 11.47 -15.28 9.68
CA VAL A 143 11.39 -16.54 8.93
C VAL A 143 11.94 -17.69 9.78
N ALA A 144 13.07 -17.47 10.46
CA ALA A 144 13.62 -18.44 11.41
C ALA A 144 12.66 -18.73 12.58
N HIS A 145 11.86 -17.75 13.02
CA HIS A 145 10.81 -17.95 14.01
C HIS A 145 9.72 -18.94 13.56
N ILE A 146 9.35 -18.92 12.28
CA ILE A 146 8.35 -19.85 11.72
C ILE A 146 8.98 -21.22 11.44
N VAL A 147 10.20 -21.26 10.88
CA VAL A 147 10.81 -22.48 10.36
C VAL A 147 11.60 -23.27 11.41
N ILE A 148 12.25 -22.59 12.36
CA ILE A 148 13.23 -23.20 13.26
C ILE A 148 12.69 -23.27 14.69
N ASP A 149 12.44 -22.12 15.34
CA ASP A 149 12.00 -22.06 16.73
C ASP A 149 11.26 -20.74 17.02
N VAL A 150 10.08 -20.85 17.64
CA VAL A 150 9.22 -19.72 18.00
C VAL A 150 9.93 -18.65 18.84
N ARG A 151 10.93 -19.01 19.65
CA ARG A 151 11.70 -18.12 20.53
C ARG A 151 12.54 -17.11 19.75
N ILE A 152 12.94 -17.43 18.52
CA ILE A 152 13.67 -16.50 17.64
C ILE A 152 12.79 -15.27 17.31
N GLY A 153 11.46 -15.40 17.46
CA GLY A 153 10.49 -14.32 17.26
C GLY A 153 10.80 -13.09 18.10
N TRP A 154 11.28 -13.27 19.34
CA TRP A 154 11.67 -12.16 20.22
C TRP A 154 12.78 -11.30 19.62
N ILE A 155 13.75 -11.91 18.92
CA ILE A 155 14.83 -11.19 18.23
C ILE A 155 14.23 -10.37 17.09
N SER A 156 13.36 -11.00 16.29
CA SER A 156 12.67 -10.33 15.19
C SER A 156 11.84 -9.13 15.67
N TYR A 157 11.01 -9.31 16.70
CA TYR A 157 10.19 -8.23 17.26
C TYR A 157 11.05 -7.09 17.81
N THR A 158 12.17 -7.40 18.47
CA THR A 158 13.11 -6.38 18.97
C THR A 158 13.73 -5.59 17.83
N LEU A 159 14.12 -6.25 16.74
CA LEU A 159 14.65 -5.58 15.54
C LEU A 159 13.60 -4.69 14.90
N PHE A 160 12.35 -5.14 14.78
CA PHE A 160 11.27 -4.32 14.24
C PHE A 160 10.90 -3.12 15.14
N LEU A 161 11.00 -3.24 16.47
CA LEU A 161 10.81 -2.12 17.39
C LEU A 161 11.94 -1.08 17.35
N ALA A 162 13.11 -1.44 16.82
CA ALA A 162 14.27 -0.57 16.71
C ALA A 162 14.31 0.25 15.41
N LEU A 163 13.31 0.07 14.53
CA LEU A 163 13.09 0.86 13.31
C LEU A 163 12.47 2.22 13.63
#